data_AF-A0A660PFE2-F1
#
_entry.id   AF-A0A660PFE2-F1
#
_cell.length_a   1.000
_cell.length_b   1.000
_cell.length_c   1.000
_cell.angle_alpha   90.00
_cell.angle_beta   90.00
_cell.angle_gamma   90.00
#
_symmetry.space_group_name_H-M   'P 1'
#
loop_
_entity.id
_entity.type
_entity.pdbx_description
1 polymer ?
#
loop_
_entity_poly.entity_id
_entity_poly.type
_entity_poly.pdbx_seq_one_letter_code
_entity_poly.pdbx_strand_id
1 'polypeptide(L)'
;NGGWPAFLEFVTSCSTRFSFDPSPGPPYESIFLGGYELGYSYIYLPNTADSVRLYNGITPVLGNPSPDIVTEITLDYGTIYVRYRTADSLSREDPSSWVWLGGADHYTLGEMYPVPSSGALFVDDELWIAAPKNKPHYCDPGGDVLNGFQGQLTIAASGDIIIAQDVVVASANPDGTVPIESEDLLGLISEKHILVWRHCPNTVNITAALAAVGQNIPDTSKAKICLNGQISEDGQNGTISMDGINCYGIFNEKTELFIFGCLIQRERGLIHTHYSPSPDIPQEYRGFESKDYKYDFRFKKTPPPHFLTTDAPGACYFENYRES
;
A
#
# COMPACT_ATOMS: atom_id res chain seq x y z
N ASN A 1 -24.50 -14.43 -20.97
CA ASN A 1 -24.00 -15.80 -20.67
C ASN A 1 -22.49 -15.91 -20.92
N GLY A 2 -21.70 -15.11 -20.20
CA GLY A 2 -20.24 -15.18 -20.23
C GLY A 2 -19.75 -14.63 -18.90
N GLY A 3 -19.63 -15.51 -17.92
CA GLY A 3 -19.09 -15.13 -16.60
C GLY A 3 -17.57 -15.11 -16.65
N TRP A 4 -16.99 -14.33 -15.75
CA TRP A 4 -15.56 -14.29 -15.43
C TRP A 4 -15.42 -14.57 -13.92
N PRO A 5 -14.23 -14.92 -13.43
CA PRO A 5 -14.05 -15.76 -12.26
C PRO A 5 -14.30 -15.07 -10.90
N ALA A 6 -14.95 -15.78 -9.96
CA ALA A 6 -14.98 -15.48 -8.52
C ALA A 6 -14.32 -16.62 -7.72
N PHE A 7 -13.39 -16.34 -6.80
CA PHE A 7 -12.62 -17.35 -6.07
C PHE A 7 -13.43 -18.05 -4.99
N LEU A 8 -13.34 -19.39 -4.92
CA LEU A 8 -14.16 -20.22 -4.03
C LEU A 8 -13.45 -20.71 -2.75
N GLU A 9 -12.12 -20.61 -2.64
CA GLU A 9 -11.35 -20.99 -1.45
C GLU A 9 -10.05 -20.16 -1.29
N PHE A 10 -9.33 -20.34 -0.17
CA PHE A 10 -8.06 -19.66 0.17
C PHE A 10 -7.11 -19.49 -1.03
N VAL A 11 -6.61 -18.27 -1.20
CA VAL A 11 -5.37 -18.03 -1.94
C VAL A 11 -4.20 -18.35 -1.01
N THR A 12 -3.78 -19.61 -0.95
CA THR A 12 -2.46 -19.95 -0.39
C THR A 12 -1.40 -19.65 -1.44
N SER A 13 -0.95 -18.40 -1.56
CA SER A 13 0.34 -18.17 -2.24
C SER A 13 1.47 -18.39 -1.23
N CYS A 14 1.63 -19.64 -0.85
CA CYS A 14 2.79 -20.12 -0.12
C CYS A 14 3.12 -21.48 -0.72
N SER A 15 3.72 -21.48 -1.91
CA SER A 15 4.60 -22.58 -2.21
C SER A 15 5.71 -22.53 -1.17
N THR A 16 5.66 -23.42 -0.18
CA THR A 16 6.75 -23.64 0.78
C THR A 16 7.93 -24.37 0.14
N ARG A 17 7.84 -24.73 -1.15
CA ARG A 17 8.90 -25.40 -1.93
C ARG A 17 8.82 -25.06 -3.42
N PHE A 18 9.75 -24.23 -3.87
CA PHE A 18 10.04 -24.04 -5.30
C PHE A 18 10.81 -25.27 -5.80
N SER A 19 10.12 -26.28 -6.36
CA SER A 19 10.83 -27.23 -7.23
C SER A 19 10.90 -26.62 -8.62
N PHE A 20 12.11 -26.29 -9.05
CA PHE A 20 12.40 -25.91 -10.43
C PHE A 20 11.93 -27.06 -11.34
N ASP A 21 10.80 -26.89 -12.03
CA ASP A 21 10.50 -27.69 -13.21
C ASP A 21 11.29 -27.07 -14.38
N PRO A 22 12.30 -27.76 -14.93
CA PRO A 22 13.08 -27.26 -16.05
C PRO A 22 12.31 -27.25 -17.39
N SER A 23 11.00 -27.48 -17.40
CA SER A 23 10.19 -27.42 -18.62
C SER A 23 10.04 -25.98 -19.15
N PRO A 24 10.06 -25.76 -20.49
CA PRO A 24 10.02 -24.43 -21.10
C PRO A 24 8.59 -23.87 -21.19
N GLY A 25 7.82 -23.96 -20.09
CA GLY A 25 6.56 -23.24 -19.90
C GLY A 25 6.80 -21.93 -19.12
N PRO A 26 5.92 -20.92 -19.22
CA PRO A 26 6.00 -19.75 -18.34
C PRO A 26 5.96 -20.25 -16.88
N PRO A 27 7.00 -20.03 -16.05
CA PRO A 27 7.12 -20.71 -14.75
C PRO A 27 6.13 -20.24 -13.67
N TYR A 28 5.11 -19.47 -14.03
CA TYR A 28 4.45 -18.56 -13.10
C TYR A 28 2.96 -18.41 -13.39
N GLU A 29 2.22 -19.52 -13.40
CA GLU A 29 0.79 -19.45 -13.16
C GLU A 29 0.54 -19.77 -11.69
N SER A 30 0.08 -18.78 -10.93
CA SER A 30 -0.54 -19.04 -9.64
C SER A 30 -1.71 -20.00 -9.85
N ILE A 31 -1.54 -21.25 -9.43
CA ILE A 31 -2.58 -22.27 -9.59
C ILE A 31 -3.65 -22.04 -8.53
N PHE A 32 -4.85 -21.67 -8.97
CA PHE A 32 -6.04 -21.52 -8.13
C PHE A 32 -6.62 -22.91 -7.84
N LEU A 33 -6.28 -23.48 -6.68
CA LEU A 33 -6.65 -24.86 -6.34
C LEU A 33 -8.16 -25.07 -6.11
N GLY A 34 -8.93 -23.99 -5.86
CA GLY A 34 -10.38 -24.04 -5.60
C GLY A 34 -11.29 -23.71 -6.81
N GLY A 35 -10.72 -23.33 -7.96
CA GLY A 35 -11.51 -22.88 -9.11
C GLY A 35 -12.25 -21.56 -8.88
N TYR A 36 -13.11 -21.20 -9.84
CA TYR A 36 -13.93 -20.00 -9.80
C TYR A 36 -15.39 -20.27 -10.17
N GLU A 37 -16.34 -19.53 -9.59
CA GLU A 37 -17.75 -19.58 -10.00
C GLU A 37 -18.08 -18.55 -11.08
N LEU A 38 -18.81 -19.00 -12.10
CA LEU A 38 -19.33 -18.18 -13.19
C LEU A 38 -20.76 -17.73 -12.85
N GLY A 39 -21.05 -16.42 -12.83
CA GLY A 39 -22.44 -15.95 -12.71
C GLY A 39 -22.68 -14.63 -11.98
N TYR A 40 -21.66 -14.04 -11.37
CA TYR A 40 -21.77 -12.76 -10.66
C TYR A 40 -21.48 -11.56 -11.56
N SER A 41 -22.04 -10.40 -11.22
CA SER A 41 -21.80 -9.12 -11.90
C SER A 41 -20.32 -8.71 -11.79
N TYR A 42 -19.81 -7.99 -12.80
CA TYR A 42 -18.46 -7.44 -12.76
C TYR A 42 -18.26 -6.58 -11.50
N ILE A 43 -17.09 -6.72 -10.88
CA ILE A 43 -16.64 -5.78 -9.88
C ILE A 43 -16.29 -4.49 -10.59
N TYR A 44 -17.15 -3.49 -10.51
CA TYR A 44 -16.82 -2.17 -11.01
C TYR A 44 -16.02 -1.44 -9.92
N LEU A 45 -14.71 -1.41 -10.09
CA LEU A 45 -13.87 -0.48 -9.34
C LEU A 45 -13.96 0.89 -10.03
N PRO A 46 -14.23 1.98 -9.28
CA PRO A 46 -14.10 3.31 -9.86
C PRO A 46 -12.64 3.52 -10.26
N ASN A 47 -12.41 4.26 -11.35
CA ASN A 47 -11.05 4.54 -11.82
C ASN A 47 -10.35 5.66 -11.03
N THR A 48 -11.09 6.35 -10.17
CA THR A 48 -10.67 7.55 -9.47
C THR A 48 -11.26 7.60 -8.07
N ALA A 49 -10.60 8.35 -7.18
CA ALA A 49 -11.07 8.64 -5.83
C ALA A 49 -11.92 9.93 -5.80
N ASP A 50 -12.88 10.08 -6.72
CA ASP A 50 -13.62 11.33 -6.94
C ASP A 50 -14.35 11.82 -5.69
N SER A 51 -14.91 10.90 -4.89
CA SER A 51 -15.54 11.24 -3.62
C SER A 51 -14.54 11.89 -2.66
N VAL A 52 -13.34 11.31 -2.50
CA VAL A 52 -12.30 11.87 -1.62
C VAL A 52 -11.82 13.22 -2.14
N ARG A 53 -11.67 13.38 -3.47
CA ARG A 53 -11.30 14.65 -4.11
C ARG A 53 -12.35 15.74 -3.88
N LEU A 54 -13.63 15.41 -4.03
CA LEU A 54 -14.76 16.34 -3.86
C LEU A 54 -14.90 16.81 -2.40
N TYR A 55 -14.69 15.90 -1.45
CA TYR A 55 -14.84 16.17 -0.01
C TYR A 55 -13.50 16.45 0.69
N ASN A 56 -12.45 16.71 -0.08
CA ASN A 56 -11.12 16.98 0.44
C ASN A 56 -11.15 18.11 1.48
N GLY A 57 -10.73 17.81 2.69
CA GLY A 57 -10.87 18.70 3.83
C GLY A 57 -9.72 19.69 4.03
N ILE A 58 -8.65 19.59 3.24
CA ILE A 58 -7.49 20.50 3.29
C ILE A 58 -7.42 21.32 2.01
N THR A 59 -7.30 22.65 2.14
CA THR A 59 -7.18 23.58 1.01
C THR A 59 -5.94 24.48 1.19
N PRO A 60 -5.07 24.62 0.18
CA PRO A 60 -5.13 23.98 -1.14
C PRO A 60 -4.97 22.46 -1.08
N VAL A 61 -5.33 21.77 -2.16
CA VAL A 61 -5.10 20.33 -2.32
C VAL A 61 -3.61 20.05 -2.13
N LEU A 62 -3.28 19.06 -1.31
CA LEU A 62 -1.89 18.65 -1.10
C LEU A 62 -1.35 17.97 -2.35
N GLY A 63 -0.05 18.05 -2.57
CA GLY A 63 0.59 17.51 -3.77
C GLY A 63 1.51 18.54 -4.41
N ASN A 64 2.42 18.06 -5.25
CA ASN A 64 3.27 18.93 -6.04
C ASN A 64 3.30 18.41 -7.48
N PRO A 65 3.04 19.26 -8.49
CA PRO A 65 3.13 18.81 -9.88
C PRO A 65 4.57 18.58 -10.33
N SER A 66 5.58 18.98 -9.54
CA SER A 66 6.98 18.69 -9.81
C SER A 66 7.21 17.19 -9.65
N PRO A 67 7.70 16.47 -10.67
CA PRO A 67 8.03 15.04 -10.56
C PRO A 67 9.14 14.77 -9.54
N ASP A 68 9.83 15.84 -9.13
CA ASP A 68 10.91 15.79 -8.18
C ASP A 68 10.44 16.19 -6.78
N ILE A 69 9.14 16.30 -6.49
CA ILE A 69 8.67 16.60 -5.13
C ILE A 69 7.62 15.59 -4.72
N VAL A 70 7.92 14.81 -3.69
CA VAL A 70 7.01 13.82 -3.12
C VAL A 70 6.31 14.40 -1.90
N THR A 71 5.01 14.13 -1.77
CA THR A 71 4.24 14.47 -0.56
C THR A 71 4.32 13.31 0.43
N GLU A 72 4.69 13.62 1.67
CA GLU A 72 4.70 12.66 2.77
C GLU A 72 3.68 13.07 3.83
N ILE A 73 2.91 12.09 4.29
CA ILE A 73 1.98 12.23 5.41
C ILE A 73 2.40 11.29 6.53
N THR A 74 2.51 11.84 7.73
CA THR A 74 2.61 11.06 8.96
C THR A 74 1.38 11.31 9.81
N LEU A 75 0.75 10.24 10.28
CA LEU A 75 -0.41 10.31 11.15
C LEU A 75 0.00 9.99 12.59
N ASP A 76 -0.44 10.81 13.53
CA ASP A 76 -0.28 10.59 14.97
C ASP A 76 -1.49 11.15 15.72
N TYR A 77 -2.21 10.24 16.38
CA TYR A 77 -3.54 10.46 16.91
C TYR A 77 -4.45 11.16 15.88
N GLY A 78 -5.08 12.26 16.25
CA GLY A 78 -5.94 13.07 15.38
C GLY A 78 -5.19 14.14 14.58
N THR A 79 -3.87 13.99 14.39
CA THR A 79 -3.02 14.97 13.71
C THR A 79 -2.39 14.37 12.45
N ILE A 80 -2.38 15.17 11.39
CA ILE A 80 -1.79 14.88 10.09
C ILE A 80 -0.60 15.81 9.92
N TYR A 81 0.60 15.26 9.82
CA TYR A 81 1.84 15.99 9.56
C TYR A 81 2.19 15.85 8.08
N VAL A 82 2.24 16.97 7.36
CA VAL A 82 2.51 17.00 5.92
C VAL A 82 3.90 17.53 5.64
N ARG A 83 4.71 16.76 4.93
CA ARG A 83 6.07 17.14 4.51
C ARG A 83 6.21 17.02 3.00
N TYR A 84 7.10 17.81 2.42
CA TYR A 84 7.45 17.73 1.00
C TYR A 84 8.94 17.37 0.87
N ARG A 85 9.26 16.42 -0.02
CA ARG A 85 10.63 15.93 -0.21
C ARG A 85 11.08 16.16 -1.65
N THR A 86 12.25 16.76 -1.88
CA THR A 86 12.82 16.86 -3.24
C THR A 86 13.60 15.63 -3.66
N ALA A 87 13.30 15.09 -4.84
CA ALA A 87 13.98 13.98 -5.50
C ALA A 87 15.42 14.30 -5.92
N ASP A 88 15.76 15.58 -6.15
CA ASP A 88 17.10 16.01 -6.59
C ASP A 88 18.25 15.71 -5.62
N SER A 89 17.96 15.30 -4.38
CA SER A 89 18.97 14.86 -3.40
C SER A 89 19.11 13.33 -3.29
N LEU A 90 18.35 12.57 -4.06
CA LEU A 90 18.08 11.16 -3.81
C LEU A 90 18.38 10.31 -5.03
N SER A 91 19.44 9.49 -4.96
CA SER A 91 19.17 8.11 -5.40
C SER A 91 18.04 7.63 -4.48
N ARG A 92 16.94 7.10 -5.01
CA ARG A 92 15.90 6.38 -4.23
C ARG A 92 16.50 5.23 -3.37
N GLU A 93 17.82 5.04 -3.37
CA GLU A 93 18.61 3.94 -2.84
C GLU A 93 19.25 4.24 -1.48
N ASP A 94 19.42 5.51 -1.07
CA ASP A 94 20.12 5.83 0.18
C ASP A 94 19.27 6.67 1.15
N PRO A 95 18.66 6.07 2.20
CA PRO A 95 17.97 6.72 3.32
C PRO A 95 18.73 7.88 3.99
N SER A 96 20.05 7.98 3.81
CA SER A 96 20.91 8.98 4.46
C SER A 96 21.21 10.21 3.61
N SER A 97 20.97 10.17 2.28
CA SER A 97 21.18 11.31 1.36
C SER A 97 20.00 12.30 1.31
N TRP A 98 19.02 12.14 2.19
CA TRP A 98 17.75 12.85 2.16
C TRP A 98 17.98 14.27 2.65
N VAL A 99 18.19 15.18 1.70
CA VAL A 99 18.26 16.60 1.99
C VAL A 99 16.83 17.11 2.09
N TRP A 100 16.35 17.19 3.33
CA TRP A 100 15.18 17.99 3.65
C TRP A 100 15.46 19.44 3.25
N LEU A 101 14.60 20.03 2.42
CA LEU A 101 14.68 21.45 2.10
C LEU A 101 14.33 22.29 3.33
N GLY A 102 15.30 22.45 4.22
CA GLY A 102 15.21 23.25 5.44
C GLY A 102 16.47 23.03 6.26
N GLY A 103 17.49 23.84 6.05
CA GLY A 103 18.80 23.71 6.71
C GLY A 103 18.76 23.87 8.24
N ALA A 104 19.65 23.14 8.90
CA ALA A 104 20.17 23.18 10.28
C ALA A 104 19.20 23.24 11.49
N ASP A 105 17.95 23.65 11.35
CA ASP A 105 16.92 23.57 12.40
C ASP A 105 15.91 22.45 12.07
N HIS A 106 16.45 21.30 11.62
CA HIS A 106 15.87 20.20 10.83
C HIS A 106 14.65 19.43 11.41
N TYR A 107 13.78 20.13 12.15
CA TYR A 107 12.43 19.77 12.56
C TYR A 107 11.50 20.97 12.44
N THR A 108 11.56 21.73 11.34
CA THR A 108 10.35 22.51 10.98
C THR A 108 9.27 21.47 10.72
N LEU A 109 8.50 21.18 11.76
CA LEU A 109 7.28 20.40 11.75
C LEU A 109 6.58 20.72 10.43
N GLY A 110 6.37 19.69 9.63
CA GLY A 110 5.53 19.79 8.45
C GLY A 110 4.21 20.48 8.80
N GLU A 111 3.50 21.00 7.79
CA GLU A 111 2.20 21.61 8.05
C GLU A 111 1.32 20.59 8.81
N MET A 112 0.84 21.01 9.98
CA MET A 112 0.03 20.17 10.85
C MET A 112 -1.45 20.48 10.60
N TYR A 113 -2.22 19.45 10.34
CA TYR A 113 -3.66 19.56 10.17
C TYR A 113 -4.37 18.63 11.15
N PRO A 114 -5.49 19.06 11.73
CA PRO A 114 -6.39 18.11 12.37
C PRO A 114 -6.99 17.19 11.30
N VAL A 115 -7.47 16.01 11.71
CA VAL A 115 -8.31 15.18 10.85
C VAL A 115 -9.50 16.01 10.35
N PRO A 116 -9.71 16.14 9.02
CA PRO A 116 -10.80 16.94 8.52
C PRO A 116 -12.15 16.37 8.93
N SER A 117 -13.13 17.25 9.20
CA SER A 117 -14.48 16.83 9.58
C SER A 117 -15.22 16.07 8.47
N SER A 118 -14.78 16.19 7.22
CA SER A 118 -15.28 15.36 6.11
C SER A 118 -14.74 13.92 6.17
N GLY A 119 -13.67 13.66 6.93
CA GLY A 119 -12.98 12.38 6.93
C GLY A 119 -12.32 12.06 5.58
N ALA A 120 -12.03 13.07 4.75
CA ALA A 120 -11.44 12.89 3.42
C ALA A 120 -10.23 13.82 3.23
N LEU A 121 -9.14 13.23 2.73
CA LEU A 121 -7.93 13.92 2.33
C LEU A 121 -7.48 13.44 0.94
N PHE A 122 -7.33 14.37 0.00
CA PHE A 122 -6.83 14.07 -1.34
C PHE A 122 -5.44 14.65 -1.55
N VAL A 123 -4.54 13.84 -2.10
CA VAL A 123 -3.18 14.20 -2.51
C VAL A 123 -3.09 14.08 -4.03
N ASP A 124 -2.78 15.17 -4.72
CA ASP A 124 -2.67 15.20 -6.18
C ASP A 124 -1.26 14.86 -6.67
N ASP A 125 -0.66 13.79 -6.12
CA ASP A 125 0.61 13.20 -6.59
C ASP A 125 0.88 11.81 -5.93
N GLU A 126 2.10 11.29 -6.04
CA GLU A 126 2.66 10.24 -5.19
C GLU A 126 2.63 10.65 -3.70
N LEU A 127 2.14 9.74 -2.86
CA LEU A 127 2.00 9.92 -1.43
C LEU A 127 2.85 8.90 -0.67
N TRP A 128 3.73 9.38 0.20
CA TRP A 128 4.40 8.53 1.20
C TRP A 128 3.63 8.60 2.51
N ILE A 129 3.36 7.46 3.12
CA ILE A 129 2.56 7.41 4.34
C ILE A 129 3.17 6.55 5.43
N ALA A 130 3.05 7.03 6.66
CA ALA A 130 3.36 6.31 7.88
C ALA A 130 2.37 6.69 8.98
N ALA A 131 2.01 5.73 9.83
CA ALA A 131 1.28 5.97 11.07
C ALA A 131 1.79 5.00 12.14
N PRO A 132 3.08 5.09 12.54
CA PRO A 132 3.64 4.12 13.45
C PRO A 132 3.10 4.32 14.87
N LYS A 133 2.95 3.21 15.60
CA LYS A 133 2.54 3.21 17.01
C LYS A 133 3.65 2.72 17.92
N ASN A 134 3.86 3.43 19.02
CA ASN A 134 4.88 3.17 20.04
C ASN A 134 6.31 3.12 19.48
N LYS A 135 6.59 3.88 18.41
CA LYS A 135 7.93 4.00 17.83
C LYS A 135 8.11 5.35 17.14
N PRO A 136 9.37 5.81 17.01
CA PRO A 136 9.65 7.02 16.24
C PRO A 136 9.36 6.79 14.75
N HIS A 137 9.22 7.91 14.04
CA HIS A 137 9.13 7.91 12.60
C HIS A 137 10.43 7.35 11.98
N TYR A 138 10.34 6.50 10.97
CA TYR A 138 11.52 5.84 10.38
C TYR A 138 12.57 6.83 9.86
N CYS A 139 12.14 7.90 9.19
CA CYS A 139 13.04 8.93 8.69
C CYS A 139 13.51 9.94 9.75
N ASP A 140 13.08 9.75 11.00
CA ASP A 140 13.49 10.54 12.15
C ASP A 140 13.58 9.66 13.40
N PRO A 141 14.57 8.75 13.46
CA PRO A 141 14.67 7.77 14.54
C PRO A 141 14.99 8.40 15.91
N GLY A 142 15.39 9.68 15.95
CA GLY A 142 15.60 10.46 17.17
C GLY A 142 14.41 11.31 17.61
N GLY A 143 13.34 11.33 16.80
CA GLY A 143 12.14 12.12 17.05
C GLY A 143 11.19 11.52 18.08
N ASP A 144 10.02 12.15 18.19
CA ASP A 144 8.98 11.74 19.11
C ASP A 144 8.42 10.34 18.78
N VAL A 145 8.00 9.64 19.83
CA VAL A 145 7.28 8.38 19.71
C VAL A 145 5.85 8.66 19.27
N LEU A 146 5.50 8.15 18.09
CA LEU A 146 4.18 8.30 17.50
C LEU A 146 3.25 7.17 17.98
N ASN A 147 1.94 7.41 17.91
CA ASN A 147 0.94 6.61 18.61
C ASN A 147 -0.10 5.96 17.68
N GLY A 148 0.19 5.93 16.38
CA GLY A 148 -0.77 5.51 15.35
C GLY A 148 -1.87 6.55 15.12
N PHE A 149 -2.81 6.25 14.23
CA PHE A 149 -3.87 7.16 13.82
C PHE A 149 -5.16 7.01 14.65
N GLN A 150 -5.71 8.10 15.17
CA GLN A 150 -7.00 8.11 15.88
C GLN A 150 -8.06 8.89 15.08
N GLY A 151 -9.24 8.29 14.92
CA GLY A 151 -10.37 8.87 14.20
C GLY A 151 -10.71 8.14 12.90
N GLN A 152 -11.47 8.81 12.03
CA GLN A 152 -11.94 8.23 10.77
C GLN A 152 -11.46 9.08 9.60
N LEU A 153 -10.71 8.47 8.69
CA LEU A 153 -10.11 9.18 7.56
C LEU A 153 -9.94 8.24 6.36
N THR A 154 -10.31 8.73 5.18
CA THR A 154 -9.84 8.20 3.90
C THR A 154 -8.85 9.17 3.29
N ILE A 155 -7.65 8.67 2.99
CA ILE A 155 -6.64 9.38 2.22
C ILE A 155 -6.59 8.77 0.82
N ALA A 156 -6.66 9.62 -0.21
CA ALA A 156 -6.49 9.19 -1.58
C ALA A 156 -5.37 9.93 -2.29
N ALA A 157 -4.72 9.26 -3.24
CA ALA A 157 -3.64 9.80 -4.05
C ALA A 157 -3.93 9.60 -5.54
N SER A 158 -3.67 10.61 -6.39
CA SER A 158 -3.69 10.43 -7.85
C SER A 158 -2.49 9.61 -8.36
N GLY A 159 -1.40 9.58 -7.58
CA GLY A 159 -0.21 8.77 -7.82
C GLY A 159 -0.20 7.44 -7.07
N ASP A 160 1.01 6.93 -6.84
CA ASP A 160 1.23 5.76 -5.98
C ASP A 160 1.12 6.17 -4.51
N ILE A 161 0.69 5.23 -3.66
CA ILE A 161 0.84 5.34 -2.21
C ILE A 161 2.00 4.45 -1.78
N ILE A 162 3.02 5.02 -1.17
CA ILE A 162 4.19 4.33 -0.65
C ILE A 162 4.06 4.22 0.87
N ILE A 163 3.89 3.00 1.37
CA ILE A 163 3.88 2.69 2.80
C ILE A 163 5.33 2.61 3.27
N ALA A 164 5.80 3.68 3.91
CA ALA A 164 7.21 3.83 4.31
C ALA A 164 7.53 3.06 5.61
N GLN A 165 6.53 2.87 6.46
CA GLN A 165 6.60 2.19 7.75
C GLN A 165 5.21 1.62 8.08
N ASP A 166 4.99 1.11 9.29
CA ASP A 166 3.66 0.76 9.79
C ASP A 166 2.64 1.88 9.57
N VAL A 167 1.44 1.46 9.21
CA VAL A 167 0.26 2.30 9.11
C VAL A 167 -0.77 1.69 10.04
N VAL A 168 -0.76 2.09 11.31
CA VAL A 168 -1.62 1.51 12.33
C VAL A 168 -2.54 2.54 12.98
N VAL A 169 -3.74 2.12 13.35
CA VAL A 169 -4.66 2.92 14.14
C VAL A 169 -4.26 2.90 15.61
N ALA A 170 -4.57 3.96 16.33
CA ALA A 170 -4.21 4.17 17.73
C ALA A 170 -4.82 3.09 18.63
N SER A 171 -6.00 2.58 18.30
CA SER A 171 -6.63 1.47 19.03
C SER A 171 -6.06 0.08 18.74
N ALA A 172 -5.14 -0.10 17.79
CA ALA A 172 -4.65 -1.43 17.41
C ALA A 172 -3.95 -2.15 18.58
N ASN A 173 -4.24 -3.44 18.77
CA ASN A 173 -3.58 -4.31 19.72
C ASN A 173 -2.11 -4.56 19.31
N PRO A 174 -1.27 -5.05 20.24
CA PRO A 174 0.13 -5.40 19.91
C PRO A 174 0.28 -6.46 18.81
N ASP A 175 -0.74 -7.28 18.58
CA ASP A 175 -0.79 -8.29 17.51
C ASP A 175 -1.31 -7.73 16.17
N GLY A 176 -1.50 -6.41 16.10
CA GLY A 176 -2.01 -5.70 14.93
C GLY A 176 -3.52 -5.81 14.72
N THR A 177 -4.25 -6.60 15.50
CA THR A 177 -5.73 -6.62 15.41
C THR A 177 -6.31 -5.32 15.97
N VAL A 178 -7.56 -5.01 15.62
CA VAL A 178 -8.25 -3.84 16.17
C VAL A 178 -9.51 -4.27 16.92
N PRO A 179 -9.78 -3.76 18.14
CA PRO A 179 -11.00 -4.08 18.86
C PRO A 179 -12.26 -3.72 18.07
N ILE A 180 -13.29 -4.56 18.13
CA ILE A 180 -14.53 -4.37 17.36
C ILE A 180 -15.22 -3.05 17.72
N GLU A 181 -15.17 -2.64 18.98
CA GLU A 181 -15.75 -1.41 19.47
C GLU A 181 -14.99 -0.15 19.06
N SER A 182 -13.79 -0.28 18.48
CA SER A 182 -13.01 0.86 18.05
C SER A 182 -13.65 1.57 16.86
N GLU A 183 -13.74 2.89 16.97
CA GLU A 183 -14.19 3.80 15.90
C GLU A 183 -13.03 4.28 15.02
N ASP A 184 -11.79 3.88 15.30
CA ASP A 184 -10.63 4.26 14.48
C ASP A 184 -10.63 3.47 13.17
N LEU A 185 -10.77 4.19 12.06
CA LEU A 185 -10.92 3.64 10.71
C LEU A 185 -10.09 4.46 9.72
N LEU A 186 -9.10 3.81 9.10
CA LEU A 186 -8.26 4.41 8.08
C LEU A 186 -8.50 3.74 6.73
N GLY A 187 -8.72 4.53 5.70
CA GLY A 187 -8.82 4.10 4.30
C GLY A 187 -7.72 4.73 3.46
N LEU A 188 -7.08 3.95 2.60
CA LEU A 188 -6.09 4.40 1.62
C LEU A 188 -6.55 4.02 0.21
N ILE A 189 -6.68 5.01 -0.67
CA ILE A 189 -7.06 4.80 -2.07
C ILE A 189 -5.96 5.34 -2.99
N SER A 190 -5.27 4.44 -3.67
CA SER A 190 -4.36 4.81 -4.75
C SER A 190 -5.06 4.68 -6.08
N GLU A 191 -5.01 5.73 -6.90
CA GLU A 191 -5.40 5.64 -8.31
C GLU A 191 -4.36 4.88 -9.15
N LYS A 192 -3.20 4.52 -8.59
CA LYS A 192 -2.18 3.65 -9.22
C LYS A 192 -1.86 2.46 -8.34
N HIS A 193 -0.71 2.44 -7.67
CA HIS A 193 -0.27 1.34 -6.82
C HIS A 193 -0.29 1.70 -5.35
N ILE A 194 -0.42 0.69 -4.48
CA ILE A 194 -0.02 0.80 -3.08
C ILE A 194 1.22 -0.07 -2.90
N LEU A 195 2.34 0.55 -2.57
CA LEU A 195 3.64 -0.12 -2.49
C LEU A 195 4.15 -0.10 -1.06
N VAL A 196 4.58 -1.24 -0.54
CA VAL A 196 5.37 -1.27 0.70
C VAL A 196 6.81 -0.94 0.35
N TRP A 197 7.34 0.13 0.93
CA TRP A 197 8.65 0.64 0.58
C TRP A 197 9.75 -0.38 0.86
N ARG A 198 10.74 -0.49 -0.01
CA ARG A 198 11.81 -1.47 0.14
C ARG A 198 12.64 -1.24 1.41
N HIS A 199 12.89 0.00 1.83
CA HIS A 199 13.66 0.25 3.06
C HIS A 199 12.79 0.29 4.32
N CYS A 200 11.53 -0.14 4.27
CA CYS A 200 10.71 -0.29 5.47
C CYS A 200 11.37 -1.25 6.50
N PRO A 201 10.94 -1.19 7.77
CA PRO A 201 11.36 -2.17 8.78
C PRO A 201 11.10 -3.62 8.35
N ASN A 202 11.80 -4.58 8.97
CA ASN A 202 11.65 -6.01 8.65
C ASN A 202 10.24 -6.56 8.93
N THR A 203 9.49 -5.91 9.80
CA THR A 203 8.09 -6.22 10.09
C THR A 203 7.26 -4.96 9.86
N VAL A 204 6.20 -5.08 9.05
CA VAL A 204 5.28 -3.98 8.75
C VAL A 204 3.87 -4.40 9.09
N ASN A 205 3.21 -3.59 9.93
CA ASN A 205 1.79 -3.75 10.27
C ASN A 205 0.97 -2.67 9.58
N ILE A 206 -0.14 -3.09 8.97
CA ILE A 206 -1.10 -2.19 8.33
C ILE A 206 -2.50 -2.49 8.88
N THR A 207 -3.12 -1.52 9.53
CA THR A 207 -4.52 -1.58 9.97
C THR A 207 -5.34 -0.54 9.21
N ALA A 208 -5.63 -0.82 7.94
CA ALA A 208 -6.34 0.10 7.06
C ALA A 208 -7.11 -0.67 5.98
N ALA A 209 -8.15 -0.04 5.48
CA ALA A 209 -8.79 -0.42 4.23
C ALA A 209 -7.90 0.08 3.08
N LEU A 210 -7.44 -0.81 2.21
CA LEU A 210 -6.56 -0.48 1.08
C LEU A 210 -7.29 -0.67 -0.24
N ALA A 211 -7.23 0.32 -1.12
CA ALA A 211 -7.76 0.25 -2.47
C ALA A 211 -6.73 0.73 -3.50
N ALA A 212 -6.19 -0.17 -4.30
CA ALA A 212 -5.42 0.16 -5.49
C ALA A 212 -6.34 0.03 -6.70
N VAL A 213 -6.99 1.13 -7.09
CA VAL A 213 -8.08 1.07 -8.07
C VAL A 213 -7.61 1.08 -9.52
N GLY A 214 -6.42 1.64 -9.76
CA GLY A 214 -5.83 1.78 -11.09
C GLY A 214 -6.56 2.80 -11.97
N GLN A 215 -5.81 3.72 -12.60
CA GLN A 215 -6.36 4.57 -13.64
C GLN A 215 -6.42 3.77 -14.95
N ASN A 216 -7.56 3.86 -15.65
CA ASN A 216 -7.65 3.55 -17.07
C ASN A 216 -6.97 4.68 -17.87
N ILE A 217 -5.65 4.85 -17.76
CA ILE A 217 -4.95 5.63 -18.79
C ILE A 217 -4.43 4.64 -19.83
N PRO A 218 -4.99 4.64 -21.06
CA PRO A 218 -4.26 4.15 -22.21
C PRO A 218 -3.15 5.15 -22.53
N ASP A 219 -2.17 5.33 -21.64
CA ASP A 219 -1.03 6.20 -21.90
C ASP A 219 -0.01 5.42 -22.72
N THR A 220 -0.18 5.42 -24.04
CA THR A 220 0.79 4.86 -24.99
C THR A 220 2.04 5.72 -25.15
N SER A 221 2.18 6.82 -24.39
CA SER A 221 3.24 7.82 -24.58
C SER A 221 4.31 7.89 -23.49
N LYS A 222 4.29 6.97 -22.51
CA LYS A 222 5.37 6.85 -21.52
C LYS A 222 5.91 5.43 -21.49
N ALA A 223 6.68 5.09 -22.52
CA ALA A 223 7.68 4.03 -22.42
C ALA A 223 8.94 4.67 -21.83
N LYS A 224 9.04 4.79 -20.49
CA LYS A 224 10.33 5.09 -19.88
C LYS A 224 11.11 3.80 -19.70
N ILE A 225 12.24 3.77 -20.38
CA ILE A 225 13.27 2.74 -20.38
C ILE A 225 13.79 2.53 -18.95
N CYS A 226 13.70 1.31 -18.46
CA CYS A 226 14.31 0.86 -17.20
C CYS A 226 15.84 0.91 -17.27
N LEU A 227 16.43 1.84 -16.54
CA LEU A 227 17.81 1.75 -16.05
C LEU A 227 17.74 2.00 -14.53
N ASN A 228 18.30 1.09 -13.73
CA ASN A 228 18.48 1.21 -12.27
C ASN A 228 17.24 1.05 -11.38
N GLY A 229 16.58 -0.12 -11.45
CA GLY A 229 15.79 -0.59 -10.31
C GLY A 229 14.59 0.28 -9.92
N GLN A 230 13.85 0.77 -10.91
CA GLN A 230 12.47 1.20 -10.74
C GLN A 230 11.55 0.08 -11.22
N ILE A 231 10.38 -0.06 -10.59
CA ILE A 231 9.32 -0.95 -11.09
C ILE A 231 9.09 -0.59 -12.55
N SER A 232 9.19 -1.57 -13.45
CA SER A 232 8.82 -1.39 -14.85
C SER A 232 7.41 -0.80 -14.88
N GLU A 233 7.21 0.31 -15.61
CA GLU A 233 5.88 0.91 -15.86
C GLU A 233 4.92 -0.07 -16.58
N ASP A 234 5.37 -1.29 -16.90
CA ASP A 234 4.57 -2.46 -17.27
C ASP A 234 3.83 -3.10 -16.06
N GLY A 235 4.07 -2.61 -14.84
CA GLY A 235 3.31 -2.96 -13.64
C GLY A 235 1.85 -2.61 -13.88
N GLN A 236 1.00 -3.62 -13.79
CA GLN A 236 -0.40 -3.41 -14.05
C GLN A 236 -1.00 -2.46 -12.97
N ASN A 237 -1.59 -1.33 -13.38
CA ASN A 237 -2.13 -0.32 -12.48
C ASN A 237 -3.19 -0.92 -11.54
N GLY A 238 -3.19 -0.50 -10.27
CA GLY A 238 -4.14 -1.01 -9.29
C GLY A 238 -3.65 -2.28 -8.58
N THR A 239 -2.32 -2.38 -8.37
CA THR A 239 -1.71 -3.45 -7.57
C THR A 239 -1.32 -2.98 -6.17
N ILE A 240 -1.35 -3.91 -5.22
CA ILE A 240 -0.70 -3.79 -3.92
C ILE A 240 0.56 -4.66 -3.94
N SER A 241 1.75 -4.04 -3.90
CA SER A 241 3.04 -4.69 -4.18
C SER A 241 4.13 -4.22 -3.20
N MET A 242 5.33 -4.81 -3.29
CA MET A 242 6.52 -4.24 -2.66
C MET A 242 7.26 -3.35 -3.68
N ASP A 243 7.71 -2.19 -3.23
CA ASP A 243 8.57 -1.32 -4.02
C ASP A 243 9.89 -2.04 -4.37
N GLY A 244 10.35 -1.84 -5.60
CA GLY A 244 11.61 -2.37 -6.09
C GLY A 244 11.72 -3.90 -6.12
N ILE A 245 10.60 -4.63 -6.03
CA ILE A 245 10.64 -6.10 -6.00
C ILE A 245 11.25 -6.75 -7.24
N ASN A 246 11.20 -6.06 -8.38
CA ASN A 246 11.81 -6.50 -9.65
C ASN A 246 13.24 -5.97 -9.85
N CYS A 247 13.82 -5.30 -8.86
CA CYS A 247 15.15 -4.69 -8.96
C CYS A 247 16.22 -5.76 -8.73
N TYR A 248 16.89 -6.17 -9.79
CA TYR A 248 18.01 -7.12 -9.72
C TYR A 248 19.20 -6.50 -8.96
N GLY A 249 19.89 -7.33 -8.17
CA GLY A 249 21.05 -6.90 -7.39
C GLY A 249 20.74 -6.19 -6.07
N ILE A 250 19.46 -6.06 -5.69
CA ILE A 250 19.05 -5.54 -4.38
C ILE A 250 18.56 -6.71 -3.51
N PHE A 251 19.34 -7.06 -2.49
CA PHE A 251 18.96 -8.02 -1.45
C PHE A 251 18.17 -7.30 -0.37
N ASN A 252 16.89 -7.61 -0.25
CA ASN A 252 16.02 -6.89 0.67
C ASN A 252 14.82 -7.76 1.06
N GLU A 253 15.12 -8.95 1.56
CA GLU A 253 14.13 -9.77 2.22
C GLU A 253 13.75 -9.14 3.57
N LYS A 254 12.45 -9.17 3.83
CA LYS A 254 11.77 -8.72 5.04
C LYS A 254 11.15 -9.93 5.70
N THR A 255 10.94 -9.83 7.01
CA THR A 255 10.41 -10.93 7.80
C THR A 255 8.91 -11.09 7.61
N GLU A 256 8.12 -10.04 7.88
CA GLU A 256 6.67 -10.19 7.96
C GLU A 256 5.88 -8.95 7.51
N LEU A 257 4.86 -9.18 6.68
CA LEU A 257 3.83 -8.20 6.36
C LEU A 257 2.51 -8.64 6.98
N PHE A 258 2.03 -7.89 7.96
CA PHE A 258 0.73 -8.11 8.58
C PHE A 258 -0.26 -7.03 8.13
N ILE A 259 -1.43 -7.44 7.61
CA ILE A 259 -2.51 -6.53 7.24
C ILE A 259 -3.81 -6.98 7.94
N PHE A 260 -4.36 -6.10 8.78
CA PHE A 260 -5.69 -6.25 9.36
C PHE A 260 -6.60 -5.17 8.79
N GLY A 261 -7.42 -5.53 7.80
CA GLY A 261 -8.23 -4.54 7.11
C GLY A 261 -9.07 -5.10 5.98
N CYS A 262 -9.26 -4.32 4.90
CA CYS A 262 -9.81 -4.85 3.65
C CYS A 262 -8.89 -4.49 2.49
N LEU A 263 -8.86 -5.33 1.47
CA LEU A 263 -8.04 -5.14 0.29
C LEU A 263 -8.92 -5.07 -0.94
N ILE A 264 -8.77 -4.02 -1.72
CA ILE A 264 -9.40 -3.84 -3.02
C ILE A 264 -8.25 -3.58 -3.98
N GLN A 265 -8.06 -4.45 -4.97
CA GLN A 265 -7.03 -4.24 -5.98
C GLN A 265 -7.57 -4.72 -7.33
N ARG A 266 -7.21 -4.00 -8.39
CA ARG A 266 -7.55 -4.39 -9.75
C ARG A 266 -6.75 -5.63 -10.16
N GLU A 267 -5.46 -5.60 -9.82
CA GLU A 267 -4.50 -6.65 -10.16
C GLU A 267 -3.67 -7.01 -8.94
N ARG A 268 -3.13 -8.22 -8.92
CA ARG A 268 -2.35 -8.70 -7.78
C ARG A 268 -0.90 -8.29 -7.93
N GLY A 269 -0.38 -7.54 -6.95
CA GLY A 269 1.04 -7.20 -6.90
C GLY A 269 1.93 -8.30 -6.33
N LEU A 270 3.23 -8.21 -6.60
CA LEU A 270 4.24 -9.11 -6.05
C LEU A 270 4.69 -8.61 -4.68
N ILE A 271 4.65 -9.47 -3.66
CA ILE A 271 5.08 -9.11 -2.29
C ILE A 271 6.33 -9.89 -1.86
N HIS A 272 6.70 -10.96 -2.56
CA HIS A 272 7.96 -11.69 -2.35
C HIS A 272 8.41 -12.36 -3.64
N THR A 273 9.71 -12.35 -3.91
CA THR A 273 10.31 -13.12 -5.01
C THR A 273 11.55 -13.86 -4.54
N HIS A 274 11.74 -15.03 -5.12
CA HIS A 274 12.98 -15.81 -5.04
C HIS A 274 13.58 -15.83 -6.43
N TYR A 275 14.71 -15.15 -6.63
CA TYR A 275 15.41 -15.18 -7.91
C TYR A 275 16.84 -15.67 -7.73
N SER A 276 17.22 -16.68 -8.51
CA SER A 276 18.61 -17.11 -8.65
C SER A 276 18.84 -17.41 -10.13
N PRO A 277 19.55 -16.53 -10.87
CA PRO A 277 19.79 -16.72 -12.30
C PRO A 277 20.78 -17.85 -12.58
N SER A 278 21.56 -18.26 -11.58
CA SER A 278 22.58 -19.30 -11.68
C SER A 278 22.76 -19.96 -10.31
N PRO A 279 22.99 -21.28 -10.24
CA PRO A 279 23.35 -21.96 -8.99
C PRO A 279 24.62 -21.39 -8.32
N ASP A 280 25.45 -20.67 -9.07
CA ASP A 280 26.68 -20.04 -8.58
C ASP A 280 26.45 -18.60 -8.06
N ILE A 281 25.26 -18.03 -8.25
CA ILE A 281 24.90 -16.69 -7.78
C ILE A 281 24.07 -16.85 -6.51
N PRO A 282 24.43 -16.18 -5.39
CA PRO A 282 23.64 -16.18 -4.18
C PRO A 282 22.17 -15.86 -4.48
N GLN A 283 21.26 -16.60 -3.83
CA GLN A 283 19.83 -16.38 -4.02
C GLN A 283 19.46 -14.95 -3.64
N GLU A 284 18.85 -14.23 -4.58
CA GLU A 284 18.34 -12.87 -4.38
C GLU A 284 16.92 -12.97 -3.84
N TYR A 285 16.82 -12.85 -2.52
CA TYR A 285 15.54 -12.77 -1.82
C TYR A 285 15.08 -11.31 -1.70
N ARG A 286 13.82 -11.06 -2.06
CA ARG A 286 13.21 -9.73 -2.06
C ARG A 286 11.77 -9.82 -1.55
N GLY A 287 11.36 -8.86 -0.73
CA GLY A 287 9.99 -8.82 -0.19
C GLY A 287 9.83 -9.59 1.09
N PHE A 288 8.59 -9.91 1.46
CA PHE A 288 8.28 -10.47 2.77
C PHE A 288 8.21 -11.99 2.76
N GLU A 289 9.02 -12.62 3.61
CA GLU A 289 9.05 -14.07 3.83
C GLU A 289 7.68 -14.58 4.33
N SER A 290 7.11 -13.90 5.32
CA SER A 290 5.78 -14.19 5.89
C SER A 290 4.77 -13.08 5.56
N LYS A 291 3.52 -13.47 5.35
CA LYS A 291 2.40 -12.55 5.10
C LYS A 291 1.15 -13.07 5.81
N ASP A 292 0.51 -12.22 6.59
CA ASP A 292 -0.76 -12.53 7.27
C ASP A 292 -1.78 -11.44 6.95
N TYR A 293 -2.85 -11.84 6.26
CA TYR A 293 -3.93 -10.95 5.84
C TYR A 293 -5.22 -11.37 6.58
N LYS A 294 -5.77 -10.46 7.38
CA LYS A 294 -7.00 -10.66 8.14
C LYS A 294 -8.02 -9.60 7.76
N TYR A 295 -9.26 -10.03 7.58
CA TYR A 295 -10.35 -9.11 7.27
C TYR A 295 -10.83 -8.40 8.54
N ASP A 296 -10.84 -7.06 8.50
CA ASP A 296 -11.48 -6.25 9.53
C ASP A 296 -12.97 -6.08 9.22
N PHE A 297 -13.79 -6.82 9.94
CA PHE A 297 -15.24 -6.82 9.75
C PHE A 297 -15.92 -5.48 10.08
N ARG A 298 -15.24 -4.57 10.77
CA ARG A 298 -15.74 -3.21 10.99
C ARG A 298 -15.98 -2.51 9.67
N PHE A 299 -15.13 -2.73 8.66
CA PHE A 299 -15.28 -2.10 7.34
C PHE A 299 -16.54 -2.50 6.57
N LYS A 300 -17.15 -3.65 6.89
CA LYS A 300 -18.46 -4.03 6.36
C LYS A 300 -19.60 -3.20 6.97
N LYS A 301 -19.50 -2.89 8.27
CA LYS A 301 -20.55 -2.20 9.02
C LYS A 301 -20.41 -0.69 8.95
N THR A 302 -19.18 -0.21 8.98
CA THR A 302 -18.80 1.20 9.09
C THR A 302 -17.47 1.36 8.37
N PRO A 303 -17.48 1.54 7.03
CA PRO A 303 -16.26 1.84 6.28
C PRO A 303 -15.75 3.25 6.66
N PRO A 304 -14.46 3.56 6.43
CA PRO A 304 -13.97 4.91 6.57
C PRO A 304 -14.78 5.87 5.66
N PRO A 305 -15.00 7.14 6.06
CA PRO A 305 -15.75 8.11 5.28
C PRO A 305 -15.21 8.21 3.85
N HIS A 306 -16.10 8.21 2.85
CA HIS A 306 -15.73 8.28 1.42
C HIS A 306 -14.92 7.10 0.88
N PHE A 307 -14.67 6.05 1.67
CA PHE A 307 -14.04 4.84 1.18
C PHE A 307 -14.96 4.07 0.23
N LEU A 308 -14.36 3.23 -0.61
CA LEU A 308 -15.11 2.41 -1.56
C LEU A 308 -16.01 1.42 -0.80
N THR A 309 -17.31 1.51 -1.01
CA THR A 309 -18.27 0.58 -0.41
C THR A 309 -18.35 -0.69 -1.26
N THR A 310 -18.17 -1.85 -0.63
CA THR A 310 -18.32 -3.17 -1.27
C THR A 310 -19.77 -3.62 -1.41
N ASP A 311 -20.75 -2.77 -1.07
CA ASP A 311 -22.17 -3.11 -1.17
C ASP A 311 -22.70 -3.02 -2.61
N ALA A 312 -21.85 -2.70 -3.59
CA ALA A 312 -22.19 -2.78 -4.99
C ALA A 312 -22.37 -4.26 -5.42
N PRO A 313 -23.43 -4.60 -6.19
CA PRO A 313 -23.58 -5.92 -6.78
C PRO A 313 -22.32 -6.30 -7.56
N GLY A 314 -21.57 -7.32 -7.09
CA GLY A 314 -20.32 -7.78 -7.69
C GLY A 314 -19.05 -7.48 -6.89
N ALA A 315 -19.08 -6.91 -5.68
CA ALA A 315 -17.87 -6.82 -4.88
C ALA A 315 -17.32 -8.19 -4.45
N CYS A 316 -16.01 -8.40 -4.56
CA CYS A 316 -15.33 -9.60 -4.09
C CYS A 316 -15.08 -9.46 -2.59
N TYR A 317 -15.60 -10.41 -1.83
CA TYR A 317 -15.28 -10.60 -0.43
C TYR A 317 -14.17 -11.65 -0.36
N PHE A 318 -13.10 -11.39 0.39
CA PHE A 318 -12.16 -12.44 0.76
C PHE A 318 -12.85 -13.31 1.82
N GLU A 319 -13.45 -14.41 1.38
CA GLU A 319 -14.04 -15.41 2.27
C GLU A 319 -12.92 -16.21 2.93
N ASN A 320 -12.41 -15.71 4.05
CA ASN A 320 -11.84 -16.55 5.11
C ASN A 320 -12.25 -16.03 6.47
N TYR A 321 -13.52 -16.30 6.76
CA TYR A 321 -14.09 -16.20 8.09
C TYR A 321 -13.95 -17.56 8.77
N ARG A 322 -13.03 -17.66 9.73
CA ARG A 322 -13.25 -18.57 10.87
C ARG A 322 -13.66 -17.68 12.03
N GLU A 323 -14.89 -17.85 12.53
CA GLU A 323 -15.19 -17.44 13.91
C GLU A 323 -14.21 -18.21 14.79
N SER A 324 -13.23 -17.51 15.34
CA SER A 324 -12.53 -17.96 16.55
C SER A 324 -13.34 -17.55 17.76
#